data_AF-A0A994J7J3-F1
#
_entry.id   AF-A0A994J7J3-F1
#
_cell.length_a   1.000
_cell.length_b   1.000
_cell.length_c   1.000
_cell.angle_alpha   90.00
_cell.angle_beta   90.00
_cell.angle_gamma   90.00
#
_symmetry.space_group_name_H-M   'P 1'
#
loop_
_entity.id
_entity.type
_entity.pdbx_description
1 polymer ?
#
loop_
_entity_poly.entity_id
_entity_poly.type
_entity_poly.pdbx_seq_one_letter_code
_entity_poly.pdbx_strand_id
1 'polypeptide(L)'
;EILDSLAELYSLLQEEDMWAGLWQKRCKYSETATAIAYEQHGFFEQAQESYEKAMDKAKKEHERSNASPAIFPEYQLWEDHWIRCSKELNQWEALTEYGQSKGHINPYLVLECAWRVSNWTAMKEALVQAAQQIIELQEAAQINAGLQPTNLGRNNSLHDMKTVVKTWRNRLPIVSDDLSHWSSIFMWRQHHYQGKPTWSGMHSSSIVTAYENSSQHDPSSNNAMLGVHASASAIIQYGKIARKQGLVNVALDILSRIHTIPTVPIVDCFQKIRQQVKCYLQLAGVMGKNECMQGLEVIESTNLKYFTKEMTAEFYALKGMFLAQINKSEEANKAFSAAVQMHDVLVKAWAMWGDYLENIFVKERQLHLGVSAITCYLHACRHQNESKSRKYLAKVLWLLSFDDDKNTLADAVDKYCIGVPPIQWLAWIPQLLTCLVGSEGKLLLNLISQVGRVYPQAVYFPIRTLYLTLKIEQRERYKSGSQAAPTGPGEMLLRGV
;
A
#
# COMPACT_ATOMS: atom_id res chain seq x y z
N GLU A 1 -41.80 1.50 1.32
CA GLU A 1 -42.02 0.99 -0.05
C GLU A 1 -41.19 1.73 -1.10
N ILE A 2 -41.49 2.97 -1.51
CA ILE A 2 -40.71 3.65 -2.59
C ILE A 2 -39.21 3.76 -2.27
N LEU A 3 -38.86 4.15 -1.04
CA LEU A 3 -37.45 4.26 -0.61
C LEU A 3 -36.78 2.90 -0.45
N ASP A 4 -37.55 1.82 -0.24
CA ASP A 4 -37.02 0.46 -0.12
C ASP A 4 -36.68 -0.09 -1.50
N SER A 5 -37.60 0.05 -2.47
CA SER A 5 -37.35 -0.32 -3.86
C SER A 5 -36.21 0.49 -4.48
N LEU A 6 -36.06 1.77 -4.10
CA LEU A 6 -34.94 2.59 -4.55
C LEU A 6 -33.61 2.14 -3.95
N ALA A 7 -33.59 1.76 -2.66
CA ALA A 7 -32.40 1.20 -2.02
C ALA A 7 -32.00 -0.14 -2.68
N GLU A 8 -32.97 -1.01 -2.96
CA GLU A 8 -32.75 -2.27 -3.66
C GLU A 8 -32.21 -2.05 -5.08
N LEU A 9 -32.77 -1.09 -5.83
CA LEU A 9 -32.27 -0.71 -7.15
C LEU A 9 -30.81 -0.25 -7.09
N TYR A 10 -30.46 0.63 -6.16
CA TYR A 10 -29.06 1.09 -6.00
C TYR A 10 -28.13 -0.06 -5.62
N SER A 11 -28.58 -0.99 -4.77
CA SER A 11 -27.80 -2.18 -4.41
C SER A 11 -27.56 -3.09 -5.63
N LEU A 12 -28.58 -3.34 -6.45
CA LEU A 12 -28.47 -4.15 -7.67
C LEU A 12 -27.57 -3.52 -8.73
N LEU A 13 -27.52 -2.18 -8.79
CA LEU A 13 -26.65 -1.43 -9.70
C LEU A 13 -25.23 -1.23 -9.15
N GLN A 14 -24.94 -1.65 -7.91
CA GLN A 14 -23.69 -1.38 -7.20
C GLN A 14 -23.39 0.12 -6.99
N GLU A 15 -24.43 0.94 -6.87
CA GLU A 15 -24.34 2.38 -6.62
C GLU A 15 -24.30 2.67 -5.11
N GLU A 16 -23.20 2.29 -4.46
CA GLU A 16 -23.08 2.27 -2.99
C GLU A 16 -23.17 3.66 -2.35
N ASP A 17 -22.63 4.70 -2.99
CA ASP A 17 -22.69 6.07 -2.48
C ASP A 17 -24.13 6.62 -2.44
N MET A 18 -24.91 6.32 -3.49
CA MET A 18 -26.32 6.72 -3.58
C MET A 18 -27.17 5.94 -2.60
N TRP A 19 -26.86 4.66 -2.42
CA TRP A 19 -27.47 3.80 -1.41
C TRP A 19 -27.19 4.30 0.02
N ALA A 20 -25.94 4.64 0.34
CA ALA A 20 -25.54 5.14 1.66
C ALA A 20 -26.19 6.50 1.97
N GLY A 21 -26.18 7.42 0.99
CA GLY A 21 -26.83 8.73 1.12
C GLY A 21 -28.35 8.64 1.31
N LEU A 22 -29.00 7.65 0.70
CA LEU A 22 -30.40 7.35 0.93
C LEU A 22 -30.62 6.87 2.37
N TRP A 23 -29.86 5.87 2.83
CA TRP A 23 -30.01 5.28 4.16
C TRP A 23 -29.70 6.24 5.31
N GLN A 24 -28.66 7.07 5.20
CA GLN A 24 -28.34 8.09 6.20
C GLN A 24 -29.47 9.11 6.41
N LYS A 25 -30.32 9.34 5.40
CA LYS A 25 -31.47 10.26 5.51
C LYS A 25 -32.73 9.60 6.06
N ARG A 26 -32.89 8.29 5.92
CA ARG A 26 -34.11 7.54 6.29
C ARG A 26 -33.99 6.76 7.59
N CYS A 27 -32.79 6.47 8.08
CA CYS A 27 -32.58 5.63 9.26
C CYS A 27 -33.18 6.27 10.52
N LYS A 28 -33.78 5.46 11.40
CA LYS A 28 -34.34 5.94 12.68
C LYS A 28 -33.25 6.09 13.73
N TYR A 29 -32.26 5.19 13.74
CA TYR A 29 -31.19 5.20 14.72
C TYR A 29 -29.98 5.97 14.21
N SER A 30 -29.47 6.90 15.03
CA SER A 30 -28.25 7.66 14.73
C SER A 30 -27.01 6.75 14.64
N GLU A 31 -27.02 5.64 15.37
CA GLU A 31 -26.01 4.60 15.31
C GLU A 31 -25.96 3.94 13.93
N THR A 32 -27.11 3.72 13.27
CA THR A 32 -27.16 3.21 11.89
C THR A 32 -26.51 4.17 10.90
N ALA A 33 -26.81 5.48 11.00
CA ALA A 33 -26.16 6.49 10.14
C ALA A 33 -24.63 6.49 10.32
N THR A 34 -24.19 6.37 11.57
CA THR A 34 -22.78 6.34 11.94
C THR A 34 -22.10 5.07 11.42
N ALA A 35 -22.75 3.92 11.53
CA ALA A 35 -22.25 2.63 11.04
C ALA A 35 -22.07 2.65 9.51
N ILE A 36 -23.06 3.14 8.76
CA ILE A 36 -22.99 3.28 7.30
C ILE A 36 -21.86 4.24 6.91
N ALA A 37 -21.69 5.34 7.65
CA ALA A 37 -20.59 6.27 7.38
C ALA A 37 -19.22 5.61 7.59
N TYR A 38 -19.05 4.82 8.65
CA TYR A 38 -17.81 4.07 8.86
C TYR A 38 -17.57 3.01 7.77
N GLU A 39 -18.62 2.30 7.36
CA GLU A 39 -18.56 1.31 6.28
C GLU A 39 -18.11 1.95 4.96
N GLN A 40 -18.70 3.09 4.57
CA GLN A 40 -18.34 3.82 3.35
C GLN A 40 -16.86 4.26 3.32
N HIS A 41 -16.28 4.53 4.49
CA HIS A 41 -14.86 4.90 4.61
C HIS A 41 -13.93 3.68 4.77
N GLY A 42 -14.46 2.45 4.81
CA GLY A 42 -13.70 1.20 4.98
C GLY A 42 -13.29 0.90 6.43
N PHE A 43 -13.87 1.60 7.42
CA PHE A 43 -13.65 1.36 8.85
C PHE A 43 -14.57 0.26 9.38
N PHE A 44 -14.37 -0.96 8.86
CA PHE A 44 -15.29 -2.08 9.10
C PHE A 44 -15.38 -2.53 10.56
N GLU A 45 -14.30 -2.45 11.35
CA GLU A 45 -14.34 -2.78 12.79
C GLU A 45 -15.27 -1.82 13.54
N GLN A 46 -15.12 -0.51 13.30
CA GLN A 46 -15.95 0.53 13.92
C GLN A 46 -17.40 0.49 13.41
N ALA A 47 -17.60 0.12 12.14
CA ALA A 47 -18.93 -0.09 11.57
C ALA A 47 -19.64 -1.27 12.25
N GLN A 48 -18.97 -2.42 12.40
CA GLN A 48 -19.51 -3.61 13.07
C GLN A 48 -19.96 -3.31 14.50
N GLU A 49 -19.10 -2.66 15.30
CA GLU A 49 -19.46 -2.24 16.67
C GLU A 49 -20.66 -1.28 16.70
N SER A 50 -20.77 -0.40 15.69
CA SER A 50 -21.86 0.58 15.62
C SER A 50 -23.19 -0.08 15.24
N TYR A 51 -23.16 -1.08 14.36
CA TYR A 51 -24.32 -1.93 14.07
C TYR A 51 -24.77 -2.72 15.30
N GLU A 52 -23.85 -3.34 16.04
CA GLU A 52 -24.17 -4.07 17.27
C GLU A 52 -24.80 -3.16 18.34
N LYS A 53 -24.26 -1.94 18.50
CA LYS A 53 -24.85 -0.91 19.38
C LYS A 53 -26.28 -0.54 18.95
N ALA A 54 -26.55 -0.45 17.64
CA ALA A 54 -27.88 -0.19 17.12
C ALA A 54 -28.85 -1.34 17.43
N MET A 55 -28.42 -2.59 17.19
CA MET A 55 -29.19 -3.80 17.50
C MET A 55 -29.53 -3.90 18.99
N ASP A 56 -28.57 -3.67 19.89
CA ASP A 56 -28.77 -3.70 21.34
C ASP A 56 -29.76 -2.64 21.82
N LYS A 57 -29.67 -1.43 21.24
CA LYS A 57 -30.57 -0.31 21.56
C LYS A 57 -31.99 -0.61 21.10
N ALA A 58 -32.13 -1.17 19.90
CA ALA A 58 -33.42 -1.58 19.37
C ALA A 58 -34.06 -2.72 20.17
N LYS A 59 -33.28 -3.70 20.61
CA LYS A 59 -33.74 -4.79 21.47
C LYS A 59 -34.31 -4.26 22.80
N LYS A 60 -33.58 -3.34 23.46
CA LYS A 60 -34.04 -2.68 24.70
C LYS A 60 -35.31 -1.84 24.50
N GLU A 61 -35.49 -1.24 23.32
CA GLU A 61 -36.70 -0.48 22.98
C GLU A 61 -37.89 -1.42 22.72
N HIS A 62 -37.65 -2.55 22.05
CA HIS A 62 -38.66 -3.59 21.80
C HIS A 62 -39.19 -4.25 23.09
N GLU A 63 -38.31 -4.44 24.08
CA GLU A 63 -38.70 -4.93 25.41
C GLU A 63 -39.58 -3.94 26.19
N ARG A 64 -39.52 -2.64 25.85
CA ARG A 64 -40.29 -1.57 26.52
C ARG A 64 -41.59 -1.21 25.79
N SER A 65 -41.65 -1.42 24.48
CA SER A 65 -42.80 -1.12 23.62
C SER A 65 -42.76 -2.01 22.39
N ASN A 66 -43.92 -2.47 21.90
CA ASN A 66 -43.99 -3.18 20.61
C ASN A 66 -43.32 -2.34 19.51
N ALA A 67 -42.41 -2.96 18.75
CA ALA A 67 -41.72 -2.26 17.66
C ALA A 67 -42.68 -1.93 16.52
N SER A 68 -42.51 -0.74 15.94
CA SER A 68 -43.20 -0.33 14.73
C SER A 68 -42.72 -1.16 13.53
N PRO A 69 -43.62 -1.63 12.65
CA PRO A 69 -43.24 -2.34 11.43
C PRO A 69 -42.30 -1.56 10.49
N ALA A 70 -42.24 -0.23 10.62
CA ALA A 70 -41.35 0.62 9.82
C ALA A 70 -39.85 0.39 10.11
N ILE A 71 -39.51 -0.31 11.21
CA ILE A 71 -38.12 -0.57 11.62
C ILE A 71 -37.59 -1.87 11.02
N PHE A 72 -38.45 -2.79 10.55
CA PHE A 72 -38.03 -4.08 10.00
C PHE A 72 -36.98 -3.98 8.86
N PRO A 73 -37.09 -3.04 7.91
CA PRO A 73 -36.05 -2.86 6.89
C PRO A 73 -34.69 -2.47 7.49
N GLU A 74 -34.69 -1.73 8.60
CA GLU A 74 -33.46 -1.33 9.30
C GLU A 74 -32.85 -2.51 10.08
N TYR A 75 -33.65 -3.47 10.56
CA TYR A 75 -33.14 -4.71 11.15
C TYR A 75 -32.48 -5.62 10.13
N GLN A 76 -33.12 -5.80 8.96
CA GLN A 76 -32.54 -6.57 7.87
C GLN A 76 -31.23 -5.94 7.38
N LEU A 77 -31.22 -4.61 7.25
CA LEU A 77 -30.02 -3.84 6.93
C LEU A 77 -28.87 -4.18 7.89
N TRP A 78 -29.11 -4.14 9.20
CA TRP A 78 -28.06 -4.39 10.18
C TRP A 78 -27.49 -5.81 10.07
N GLU A 79 -28.35 -6.81 9.84
CA GLU A 79 -27.92 -8.20 9.63
C GLU A 79 -27.04 -8.32 8.39
N ASP A 80 -27.53 -7.84 7.24
CA ASP A 80 -26.82 -7.93 5.96
C ASP A 80 -25.48 -7.18 5.99
N HIS A 81 -25.45 -5.97 6.57
CA HIS A 81 -24.25 -5.14 6.64
C HIS A 81 -23.27 -5.58 7.72
N TRP A 82 -23.74 -6.17 8.82
CA TRP A 82 -22.86 -6.83 9.78
C TRP A 82 -22.17 -8.03 9.14
N ILE A 83 -22.92 -8.87 8.39
CA ILE A 83 -22.34 -9.98 7.62
C ILE A 83 -21.30 -9.46 6.63
N ARG A 84 -21.60 -8.37 5.89
CA ARG A 84 -20.67 -7.74 4.95
C ARG A 84 -19.39 -7.26 5.64
N CYS A 85 -19.51 -6.53 6.75
CA CYS A 85 -18.35 -6.08 7.54
C CYS A 85 -17.52 -7.28 8.02
N SER A 86 -18.14 -8.34 8.53
CA SER A 86 -17.44 -9.55 8.96
C SER A 86 -16.72 -10.28 7.82
N LYS A 87 -17.27 -10.26 6.60
CA LYS A 87 -16.60 -10.80 5.40
C LYS A 87 -15.35 -10.00 5.06
N GLU A 88 -15.43 -8.67 5.08
CA GLU A 88 -14.28 -7.78 4.84
C GLU A 88 -13.23 -7.88 5.96
N LEU A 89 -13.64 -8.12 7.19
CA LEU A 89 -12.74 -8.38 8.32
C LEU A 89 -12.17 -9.80 8.34
N ASN A 90 -12.50 -10.63 7.34
CA ASN A 90 -12.03 -12.02 7.21
C ASN A 90 -12.42 -12.92 8.41
N GLN A 91 -13.55 -12.61 9.08
CA GLN A 91 -14.08 -13.33 10.26
C GLN A 91 -14.92 -14.56 9.86
N TRP A 92 -14.35 -15.46 9.05
CA TRP A 92 -15.09 -16.59 8.45
C TRP A 92 -15.56 -17.65 9.46
N GLU A 93 -14.84 -17.82 10.57
CA GLU A 93 -15.22 -18.77 11.63
C GLU A 93 -16.52 -18.33 12.32
N ALA A 94 -16.58 -17.07 12.76
CA ALA A 94 -17.77 -16.48 13.35
C ALA A 94 -18.98 -16.51 12.40
N LEU A 95 -18.77 -16.23 11.11
CA LEU A 95 -19.81 -16.32 10.09
C LEU A 95 -20.30 -17.76 9.86
N THR A 96 -19.42 -18.76 9.98
CA THR A 96 -19.79 -20.17 9.86
C THR A 96 -20.68 -20.59 11.02
N GLU A 97 -20.33 -20.19 12.25
CA GLU A 97 -21.15 -20.44 13.44
C GLU A 97 -22.52 -19.73 13.35
N TYR A 98 -22.52 -18.48 12.89
CA TYR A 98 -23.75 -17.71 12.67
C TYR A 98 -24.69 -18.39 11.67
N GLY A 99 -24.16 -18.79 10.49
CA GLY A 99 -24.95 -19.46 9.45
C GLY A 99 -25.43 -20.87 9.81
N GLN A 100 -24.84 -21.50 10.83
CA GLN A 100 -25.25 -22.80 11.38
C GLN A 100 -26.14 -22.68 12.63
N SER A 101 -26.42 -21.47 13.10
CA SER A 101 -27.22 -21.23 14.30
C SER A 101 -28.66 -21.73 14.15
N LYS A 102 -29.25 -22.28 15.23
CA LYS A 102 -30.53 -23.01 15.23
C LYS A 102 -31.81 -22.17 14.95
N GLY A 103 -31.67 -20.94 14.44
CA GLY A 103 -32.79 -20.07 14.07
C GLY A 103 -32.65 -19.43 12.68
N HIS A 104 -31.46 -19.40 12.08
CA HIS A 104 -31.14 -18.68 10.84
C HIS A 104 -30.17 -19.51 9.98
N ILE A 105 -30.59 -20.72 9.58
CA ILE A 105 -29.77 -21.56 8.69
C ILE A 105 -29.71 -20.86 7.33
N ASN A 106 -28.54 -20.33 6.97
CA ASN A 106 -28.27 -19.73 5.66
C ASN A 106 -27.26 -20.60 4.90
N PRO A 107 -27.73 -21.56 4.07
CA PRO A 107 -26.85 -22.48 3.36
C PRO A 107 -25.90 -21.77 2.38
N TYR A 108 -26.28 -20.62 1.82
CA TYR A 108 -25.42 -19.85 0.93
C TYR A 108 -24.25 -19.21 1.66
N LEU A 109 -24.49 -18.64 2.85
CA LEU A 109 -23.43 -18.10 3.70
C LEU A 109 -22.50 -19.22 4.19
N VAL A 110 -23.07 -20.35 4.63
CA VAL A 110 -22.30 -21.53 5.06
C VAL A 110 -21.47 -22.09 3.91
N LEU A 111 -22.02 -22.15 2.70
CA LEU A 111 -21.26 -22.56 1.51
C LEU A 111 -20.04 -21.66 1.30
N GLU A 112 -20.24 -20.34 1.32
CA GLU A 112 -19.18 -19.37 1.08
C GLU A 112 -18.08 -19.41 2.16
N CYS A 113 -18.44 -19.69 3.42
CA CYS A 113 -17.50 -19.78 4.52
C CYS A 113 -16.79 -21.13 4.60
N ALA A 114 -17.49 -22.23 4.31
CA ALA A 114 -17.02 -23.60 4.56
C ALA A 114 -15.74 -23.95 3.81
N TRP A 115 -15.58 -23.52 2.55
CA TRP A 115 -14.34 -23.76 1.79
C TRP A 115 -13.18 -22.84 2.21
N ARG A 116 -13.47 -21.70 2.86
CA ARG A 116 -12.47 -20.78 3.42
C ARG A 116 -11.96 -21.26 4.78
N VAL A 117 -12.82 -21.86 5.59
CA VAL A 117 -12.47 -22.48 6.89
C VAL A 117 -11.97 -23.93 6.72
N SER A 118 -11.93 -24.46 5.49
CA SER A 118 -11.55 -25.85 5.18
C SER A 118 -12.49 -26.91 5.79
N ASN A 119 -13.74 -26.54 6.09
CA ASN A 119 -14.81 -27.45 6.50
C ASN A 119 -15.51 -28.06 5.28
N TRP A 120 -14.83 -28.99 4.61
CA TRP A 120 -15.29 -29.61 3.37
C TRP A 120 -16.58 -30.42 3.51
N THR A 121 -16.89 -30.91 4.72
CA THR A 121 -18.15 -31.58 5.05
C THR A 121 -19.33 -30.62 4.95
N ALA A 122 -19.24 -29.44 5.59
CA ALA A 122 -20.26 -28.40 5.49
C ALA A 122 -20.36 -27.83 4.06
N MET A 123 -19.23 -27.72 3.35
CA MET A 123 -19.21 -27.29 1.95
C MET A 123 -19.95 -28.27 1.04
N LYS A 124 -19.72 -29.58 1.20
CA LYS A 124 -20.40 -30.62 0.40
C LYS A 124 -21.91 -30.58 0.59
N GLU A 125 -22.36 -30.40 1.83
CA GLU A 125 -23.79 -30.29 2.16
C GLU A 125 -24.42 -29.03 1.54
N ALA A 126 -23.71 -27.91 1.57
CA ALA A 126 -24.18 -26.65 1.01
C ALA A 126 -24.05 -26.55 -0.53
N LEU A 127 -23.07 -27.23 -1.14
CA LEU A 127 -22.85 -27.31 -2.60
C LEU A 127 -24.01 -27.98 -3.34
N VAL A 128 -24.61 -29.02 -2.73
CA VAL A 128 -25.77 -29.72 -3.29
C VAL A 128 -26.96 -28.76 -3.48
N GLN A 129 -26.97 -27.63 -2.77
CA GLN A 129 -28.06 -26.66 -2.79
C GLN A 129 -27.79 -25.44 -3.71
N ALA A 130 -26.55 -25.19 -4.16
CA ALA A 130 -26.17 -23.93 -4.82
C ALA A 130 -25.33 -24.10 -6.11
N ALA A 131 -25.54 -25.17 -6.85
CA ALA A 131 -24.72 -25.55 -8.00
C ALA A 131 -24.87 -24.61 -9.21
N GLN A 132 -24.27 -23.42 -9.19
CA GLN A 132 -23.99 -22.66 -10.41
C GLN A 132 -22.95 -21.57 -10.21
N GLN A 133 -21.69 -21.90 -10.48
CA GLN A 133 -20.64 -21.07 -11.07
C GLN A 133 -19.34 -21.85 -11.02
N ILE A 134 -18.43 -21.62 -11.98
CA ILE A 134 -16.97 -21.47 -11.79
C ILE A 134 -16.32 -21.52 -13.19
N ILE A 135 -15.60 -20.45 -13.53
CA ILE A 135 -14.73 -20.35 -14.72
C ILE A 135 -13.27 -20.73 -14.36
N GLU A 136 -12.88 -20.67 -13.08
CA GLU A 136 -11.52 -21.01 -12.62
C GLU A 136 -11.23 -22.52 -12.51
N LEU A 137 -12.26 -23.36 -12.66
CA LEU A 137 -12.15 -24.82 -12.53
C LEU A 137 -11.34 -25.39 -13.70
N GLN A 138 -11.41 -24.77 -14.87
CA GLN A 138 -10.74 -25.26 -16.07
C GLN A 138 -9.21 -25.11 -15.98
N GLU A 139 -8.72 -24.00 -15.43
CA GLU A 139 -7.28 -23.79 -15.19
C GLU A 139 -6.79 -24.68 -14.02
N ALA A 140 -7.58 -24.80 -12.96
CA ALA A 140 -7.32 -25.73 -11.86
C ALA A 140 -7.24 -27.20 -12.35
N ALA A 141 -8.12 -27.59 -13.28
CA ALA A 141 -8.12 -28.92 -13.88
C ALA A 141 -6.84 -29.20 -14.69
N GLN A 142 -6.26 -28.18 -15.35
CA GLN A 142 -4.99 -28.32 -16.07
C GLN A 142 -3.81 -28.57 -15.10
N ILE A 143 -3.76 -27.86 -13.96
CA ILE A 143 -2.77 -28.13 -12.91
C ILE A 143 -2.95 -29.55 -12.36
N ASN A 144 -4.19 -29.95 -12.05
CA ASN A 144 -4.50 -31.28 -11.54
C ASN A 144 -4.15 -32.39 -12.54
N ALA A 145 -4.32 -32.17 -13.85
CA ALA A 145 -3.91 -33.11 -14.89
C ALA A 145 -2.37 -33.26 -14.98
N GLY A 146 -1.63 -32.17 -14.77
CA GLY A 146 -0.17 -32.18 -14.70
C GLY A 146 0.39 -32.85 -13.44
N LEU A 147 -0.38 -32.82 -12.34
CA LEU A 147 -0.07 -33.44 -11.04
C LEU A 147 -0.52 -34.91 -10.92
N GLN A 148 -1.08 -35.49 -11.98
CA GLN A 148 -1.40 -36.93 -11.99
C GLN A 148 -0.10 -37.76 -11.93
N PRO A 149 -0.09 -38.91 -11.24
CA PRO A 149 1.11 -39.75 -11.08
C PRO A 149 1.78 -40.14 -12.40
N THR A 150 1.01 -40.24 -13.50
CA THR A 150 1.50 -40.55 -14.85
C THR A 150 2.27 -39.41 -15.53
N ASN A 151 2.10 -38.17 -15.06
CA ASN A 151 2.66 -36.94 -15.64
C ASN A 151 3.72 -36.26 -14.75
N LEU A 152 3.90 -36.73 -13.51
CA LEU A 152 4.96 -36.26 -12.62
C LEU A 152 6.34 -36.56 -13.23
N GLY A 153 7.21 -35.54 -13.24
CA GLY A 153 8.58 -35.64 -13.77
C GLY A 153 8.75 -35.37 -15.27
N ARG A 154 7.66 -35.16 -16.04
CA ARG A 154 7.77 -34.70 -17.44
C ARG A 154 8.11 -33.21 -17.49
N ASN A 155 9.10 -32.85 -18.31
CA ASN A 155 9.51 -31.44 -18.47
C ASN A 155 8.38 -30.54 -19.01
N ASN A 156 7.50 -31.06 -19.87
CA ASN A 156 6.39 -30.29 -20.44
C ASN A 156 5.33 -29.94 -19.38
N SER A 157 4.87 -30.90 -18.57
CA SER A 157 3.87 -30.64 -17.52
C SER A 157 4.39 -29.67 -16.45
N LEU A 158 5.69 -29.72 -16.16
CA LEU A 158 6.35 -28.80 -15.24
C LEU A 158 6.47 -27.37 -15.80
N HIS A 159 6.75 -27.24 -17.10
CA HIS A 159 6.77 -25.95 -17.79
C HIS A 159 5.37 -25.32 -17.84
N ASP A 160 4.35 -26.13 -18.14
CA ASP A 160 2.95 -25.70 -18.15
C ASP A 160 2.51 -25.22 -16.76
N MET A 161 2.84 -25.97 -15.70
CA MET A 161 2.57 -25.57 -14.32
C MET A 161 3.28 -24.26 -13.93
N LYS A 162 4.57 -24.10 -14.25
CA LYS A 162 5.30 -22.84 -14.02
C LYS A 162 4.65 -21.67 -14.76
N THR A 163 4.14 -21.93 -15.96
CA THR A 163 3.44 -20.92 -16.77
C THR A 163 2.13 -20.52 -16.12
N VAL A 164 1.30 -21.48 -15.66
CA VAL A 164 0.05 -21.19 -14.95
C VAL A 164 0.31 -20.41 -13.65
N VAL A 165 1.27 -20.84 -12.83
CA VAL A 165 1.65 -20.12 -11.59
C VAL A 165 2.12 -18.69 -11.90
N LYS A 166 2.90 -18.50 -12.97
CA LYS A 166 3.33 -17.17 -13.42
C LYS A 166 2.15 -16.32 -13.91
N THR A 167 1.21 -16.90 -14.64
CA THR A 167 -0.01 -16.23 -15.08
C THR A 167 -0.86 -15.80 -13.89
N TRP A 168 -1.11 -16.68 -12.92
CA TRP A 168 -1.81 -16.35 -11.68
C TRP A 168 -1.11 -15.24 -10.89
N ARG A 169 0.22 -15.26 -10.83
CA ARG A 169 1.01 -14.20 -10.18
C ARG A 169 0.88 -12.83 -10.88
N ASN A 170 0.66 -12.81 -12.19
CA ASN A 170 0.52 -11.58 -12.97
C ASN A 170 -0.94 -11.10 -13.10
N ARG A 171 -1.91 -12.00 -12.99
CA ARG A 171 -3.35 -11.72 -12.99
C ARG A 171 -3.86 -11.67 -11.55
N LEU A 172 -3.50 -10.58 -10.88
CA LEU A 172 -4.02 -10.25 -9.56
C LEU A 172 -5.17 -9.24 -9.70
N PRO A 173 -6.18 -9.25 -8.82
CA PRO A 173 -7.16 -8.19 -8.73
C PRO A 173 -6.50 -6.81 -8.53
N ILE A 174 -7.29 -5.76 -8.68
CA ILE A 174 -6.84 -4.39 -8.50
C ILE A 174 -6.82 -4.08 -6.99
N VAL A 175 -5.92 -3.18 -6.58
CA VAL A 175 -5.76 -2.79 -5.17
C VAL A 175 -7.04 -2.17 -4.58
N SER A 176 -7.92 -1.63 -5.43
CA SER A 176 -9.22 -1.06 -5.06
C SER A 176 -10.33 -2.08 -4.90
N ASP A 177 -10.15 -3.32 -5.35
CA ASP A 177 -11.18 -4.36 -5.26
C ASP A 177 -11.37 -4.81 -3.81
N ASP A 178 -12.59 -5.20 -3.44
CA ASP A 178 -12.97 -5.61 -2.08
C ASP A 178 -12.08 -6.73 -1.51
N LEU A 179 -11.84 -6.69 -0.19
CA LEU A 179 -10.98 -7.69 0.44
C LEU A 179 -11.61 -9.07 0.40
N SER A 180 -12.94 -9.17 0.41
CA SER A 180 -13.67 -10.44 0.21
C SER A 180 -13.40 -11.09 -1.16
N HIS A 181 -13.26 -10.30 -2.22
CA HIS A 181 -12.89 -10.78 -3.56
C HIS A 181 -11.43 -11.28 -3.57
N TRP A 182 -10.52 -10.51 -2.96
CA TRP A 182 -9.13 -10.91 -2.76
C TRP A 182 -8.99 -12.20 -1.93
N SER A 183 -9.77 -12.32 -0.85
CA SER A 183 -9.84 -13.50 0.02
C SER A 183 -10.23 -14.73 -0.78
N SER A 184 -11.21 -14.59 -1.68
CA SER A 184 -11.71 -15.69 -2.50
C SER A 184 -10.62 -16.26 -3.41
N ILE A 185 -10.00 -15.39 -4.21
CA ILE A 185 -8.92 -15.80 -5.12
C ILE A 185 -7.71 -16.33 -4.36
N PHE A 186 -7.37 -15.70 -3.24
CA PHE A 186 -6.27 -16.12 -2.38
C PHE A 186 -6.48 -17.54 -1.83
N MET A 187 -7.63 -17.79 -1.20
CA MET A 187 -7.94 -19.08 -0.59
C MET A 187 -8.02 -20.19 -1.64
N TRP A 188 -8.58 -19.91 -2.81
CA TRP A 188 -8.62 -20.85 -3.93
C TRP A 188 -7.22 -21.26 -4.38
N ARG A 189 -6.32 -20.29 -4.59
CA ARG A 189 -4.93 -20.55 -4.97
C ARG A 189 -4.16 -21.27 -3.86
N GLN A 190 -4.41 -20.93 -2.59
CA GLN A 190 -3.77 -21.57 -1.45
C GLN A 190 -4.09 -23.07 -1.37
N HIS A 191 -5.33 -23.46 -1.67
CA HIS A 191 -5.72 -24.88 -1.75
C HIS A 191 -4.94 -25.64 -2.83
N HIS A 192 -4.66 -25.03 -3.98
CA HIS A 192 -3.86 -25.64 -5.05
C HIS A 192 -2.37 -25.70 -4.72
N TYR A 193 -1.85 -24.74 -3.96
CA TYR A 193 -0.44 -24.70 -3.59
C TYR A 193 -0.10 -25.67 -2.44
N GLN A 194 -0.92 -25.74 -1.39
CA GLN A 194 -0.59 -26.41 -0.12
C GLN A 194 -1.70 -27.31 0.46
N GLY A 195 -2.80 -27.53 -0.26
CA GLY A 195 -3.94 -28.30 0.25
C GLY A 195 -3.53 -29.70 0.74
N LYS A 196 -3.77 -29.98 2.04
CA LYS A 196 -3.61 -31.32 2.61
C LYS A 196 -4.78 -32.23 2.19
N PRO A 197 -4.58 -33.54 1.97
CA PRO A 197 -5.68 -34.48 1.83
C PRO A 197 -6.49 -34.51 3.13
N THR A 198 -7.77 -34.13 3.06
CA THR A 198 -8.63 -33.94 4.23
C THR A 198 -9.51 -35.16 4.56
N TRP A 199 -9.52 -36.22 3.74
CA TRP A 199 -10.15 -37.49 4.09
C TRP A 199 -9.52 -38.69 3.35
N SER A 200 -9.62 -39.88 3.96
CA SER A 200 -9.16 -41.16 3.43
C SER A 200 -9.86 -41.51 2.11
N GLY A 201 -9.21 -41.21 0.98
CA GLY A 201 -9.69 -41.54 -0.36
C GLY A 201 -9.65 -40.39 -1.37
N MET A 202 -9.34 -39.16 -0.95
CA MET A 202 -9.12 -38.03 -1.87
C MET A 202 -7.65 -37.94 -2.26
N HIS A 203 -7.33 -38.12 -3.55
CA HIS A 203 -5.99 -37.86 -4.06
C HIS A 203 -5.68 -36.37 -3.92
N SER A 204 -4.68 -36.02 -3.09
CA SER A 204 -4.21 -34.64 -2.97
C SER A 204 -3.40 -34.28 -4.22
N SER A 205 -3.93 -33.37 -5.03
CA SER A 205 -3.26 -32.76 -6.17
C SER A 205 -2.77 -31.35 -5.82
N SER A 206 -2.15 -31.17 -4.64
CA SER A 206 -1.44 -29.93 -4.34
C SER A 206 0.01 -30.03 -4.82
N ILE A 207 0.57 -28.91 -5.27
CA ILE A 207 1.94 -28.88 -5.83
C ILE A 207 2.96 -29.40 -4.81
N VAL A 208 2.86 -28.97 -3.54
CA VAL A 208 3.82 -29.36 -2.50
C VAL A 208 3.72 -30.86 -2.20
N THR A 209 2.52 -31.38 -1.95
CA THR A 209 2.33 -32.81 -1.58
C THR A 209 2.63 -33.77 -2.74
N ALA A 210 2.40 -33.36 -3.99
CA ALA A 210 2.70 -34.18 -5.16
C ALA A 210 4.21 -34.39 -5.34
N TYR A 211 5.03 -33.35 -5.15
CA TYR A 211 6.49 -33.44 -5.31
C TYR A 211 7.19 -34.01 -4.07
N GLU A 212 6.68 -33.77 -2.85
CA GLU A 212 7.23 -34.37 -1.62
C GLU A 212 7.11 -35.90 -1.59
N ASN A 213 6.02 -36.47 -2.12
CA ASN A 213 5.81 -37.92 -2.18
C ASN A 213 6.52 -38.60 -3.35
N SER A 214 7.16 -37.85 -4.24
CA SER A 214 7.86 -38.40 -5.40
C SER A 214 9.32 -38.73 -5.06
N SER A 215 9.66 -40.03 -5.06
CA SER A 215 10.99 -40.56 -4.74
C SER A 215 12.03 -40.45 -5.87
N GLN A 216 11.68 -39.79 -6.98
CA GLN A 216 12.54 -39.58 -8.15
C GLN A 216 12.95 -38.11 -8.28
N HIS A 217 13.64 -37.56 -7.29
CA HIS A 217 14.17 -36.20 -7.38
C HIS A 217 15.67 -36.19 -7.68
N ASP A 218 16.02 -35.56 -8.81
CA ASP A 218 17.36 -35.04 -9.06
C ASP A 218 17.61 -33.90 -8.04
N PRO A 219 18.68 -33.96 -7.21
CA PRO A 219 18.96 -33.02 -6.12
C PRO A 219 19.04 -31.53 -6.53
N SER A 220 19.14 -31.26 -7.83
CA SER A 220 19.20 -29.92 -8.41
C SER A 220 17.83 -29.27 -8.67
N SER A 221 16.73 -30.01 -8.60
CA SER A 221 15.39 -29.54 -9.02
C SER A 221 14.40 -29.40 -7.86
N ASN A 222 14.49 -28.28 -7.12
CA ASN A 222 13.59 -27.96 -6.01
C ASN A 222 12.19 -27.51 -6.48
N ASN A 223 11.44 -28.39 -7.14
CA ASN A 223 10.12 -28.07 -7.70
C ASN A 223 9.04 -27.89 -6.62
N ALA A 224 9.15 -28.58 -5.47
CA ALA A 224 8.31 -28.32 -4.30
C ALA A 224 8.47 -26.87 -3.76
N MET A 225 9.67 -26.29 -3.91
CA MET A 225 9.96 -24.91 -3.51
C MET A 225 9.15 -23.89 -4.34
N LEU A 226 8.72 -24.24 -5.55
CA LEU A 226 7.85 -23.39 -6.37
C LEU A 226 6.49 -23.18 -5.68
N GLY A 227 5.86 -24.25 -5.19
CA GLY A 227 4.57 -24.20 -4.49
C GLY A 227 4.69 -23.48 -3.14
N VAL A 228 5.78 -23.75 -2.41
CA VAL A 228 6.11 -23.06 -1.15
C VAL A 228 6.29 -21.55 -1.37
N HIS A 229 7.09 -21.14 -2.34
CA HIS A 229 7.31 -19.73 -2.68
C HIS A 229 6.01 -19.07 -3.18
N ALA A 230 5.23 -19.74 -4.03
CA ALA A 230 3.97 -19.20 -4.55
C ALA A 230 2.95 -18.96 -3.43
N SER A 231 2.85 -19.87 -2.47
CA SER A 231 1.99 -19.71 -1.30
C SER A 231 2.47 -18.58 -0.38
N ALA A 232 3.76 -18.55 -0.02
CA ALA A 232 4.31 -17.47 0.81
C ALA A 232 4.12 -16.11 0.13
N SER A 233 4.36 -16.01 -1.18
CA SER A 233 4.16 -14.79 -1.96
C SER A 233 2.69 -14.35 -1.96
N ALA A 234 1.75 -15.30 -2.09
CA ALA A 234 0.31 -15.02 -2.04
C ALA A 234 -0.11 -14.46 -0.66
N ILE A 235 0.35 -15.06 0.45
CA ILE A 235 0.09 -14.58 1.82
C ILE A 235 0.59 -13.14 1.99
N ILE A 236 1.82 -12.87 1.52
CA ILE A 236 2.46 -11.57 1.63
C ILE A 236 1.74 -10.51 0.78
N GLN A 237 1.28 -10.87 -0.43
CA GLN A 237 0.47 -9.94 -1.24
C GLN A 237 -0.87 -9.65 -0.57
N TYR A 238 -1.55 -10.67 -0.05
CA TYR A 238 -2.85 -10.51 0.60
C TYR A 238 -2.74 -9.59 1.84
N GLY A 239 -1.76 -9.83 2.72
CA GLY A 239 -1.49 -8.94 3.85
C GLY A 239 -1.09 -7.51 3.43
N LYS A 240 -0.36 -7.35 2.32
CA LYS A 240 -0.02 -6.02 1.79
C LYS A 240 -1.26 -5.23 1.33
N ILE A 241 -2.28 -5.91 0.81
CA ILE A 241 -3.50 -5.29 0.29
C ILE A 241 -4.44 -4.93 1.44
N ALA A 242 -4.67 -5.85 2.38
CA ALA A 242 -5.39 -5.57 3.61
C ALA A 242 -4.84 -4.32 4.32
N ARG A 243 -3.50 -4.22 4.44
CA ARG A 243 -2.84 -3.02 4.98
C ARG A 243 -3.15 -1.75 4.17
N LYS A 244 -3.12 -1.83 2.84
CA LYS A 244 -3.40 -0.67 1.96
C LYS A 244 -4.85 -0.18 2.04
N GLN A 245 -5.79 -1.08 2.33
CA GLN A 245 -7.20 -0.76 2.52
C GLN A 245 -7.51 -0.24 3.95
N GLY A 246 -6.51 -0.21 4.85
CA GLY A 246 -6.69 0.28 6.22
C GLY A 246 -6.88 -0.81 7.26
N LEU A 247 -7.09 -2.06 6.83
CA LEU A 247 -7.33 -3.22 7.69
C LEU A 247 -6.03 -3.85 8.20
N VAL A 248 -5.40 -3.18 9.17
CA VAL A 248 -4.07 -3.57 9.65
C VAL A 248 -4.10 -4.84 10.52
N ASN A 249 -5.11 -5.01 11.37
CA ASN A 249 -5.24 -6.20 12.22
C ASN A 249 -5.39 -7.48 11.39
N VAL A 250 -6.27 -7.42 10.38
CA VAL A 250 -6.45 -8.49 9.39
C VAL A 250 -5.15 -8.78 8.65
N ALA A 251 -4.40 -7.74 8.26
CA ALA A 251 -3.09 -7.91 7.62
C ALA A 251 -2.08 -8.65 8.51
N LEU A 252 -2.01 -8.34 9.81
CA LEU A 252 -1.12 -9.00 10.76
C LEU A 252 -1.49 -10.48 10.96
N ASP A 253 -2.79 -10.77 11.09
CA ASP A 253 -3.30 -12.14 11.19
C ASP A 253 -2.92 -12.97 9.96
N ILE A 254 -3.19 -12.46 8.75
CA ILE A 254 -2.81 -13.12 7.49
C ILE A 254 -1.30 -13.38 7.43
N LEU A 255 -0.46 -12.40 7.79
CA LEU A 255 0.99 -12.53 7.77
C LEU A 255 1.51 -13.57 8.78
N SER A 256 0.78 -13.83 9.87
CA SER A 256 1.12 -14.87 10.85
C SER A 256 0.97 -16.28 10.27
N ARG A 257 0.05 -16.48 9.31
CA ARG A 257 -0.20 -17.75 8.63
C ARG A 257 1.01 -18.26 7.84
N ILE A 258 2.02 -17.43 7.58
CA ILE A 258 3.27 -17.87 6.94
C ILE A 258 4.00 -18.94 7.77
N HIS A 259 3.81 -18.96 9.10
CA HIS A 259 4.42 -19.96 9.98
C HIS A 259 3.81 -21.35 9.81
N THR A 260 2.68 -21.47 9.11
CA THR A 260 2.12 -22.78 8.73
C THR A 260 2.95 -23.48 7.64
N ILE A 261 3.87 -22.74 7.00
CA ILE A 261 4.78 -23.25 5.97
C ILE A 261 6.08 -23.72 6.65
N PRO A 262 6.44 -25.02 6.58
CA PRO A 262 7.58 -25.57 7.33
C PRO A 262 8.94 -24.96 6.99
N THR A 263 9.18 -24.65 5.70
CA THR A 263 10.46 -24.10 5.22
C THR A 263 10.22 -22.91 4.30
N VAL A 264 10.33 -21.69 4.84
CA VAL A 264 10.09 -20.45 4.07
C VAL A 264 11.41 -19.91 3.49
N PRO A 265 11.45 -19.56 2.18
CA PRO A 265 12.62 -18.93 1.58
C PRO A 265 12.98 -17.60 2.26
N ILE A 266 14.28 -17.29 2.34
CA ILE A 266 14.80 -16.07 2.98
C ILE A 266 14.18 -14.79 2.37
N VAL A 267 13.98 -14.77 1.06
CA VAL A 267 13.36 -13.64 0.35
C VAL A 267 11.93 -13.39 0.81
N ASP A 268 11.16 -14.45 1.08
CA ASP A 268 9.78 -14.33 1.54
C ASP A 268 9.73 -13.96 3.03
N CYS A 269 10.64 -14.48 3.85
CA CYS A 269 10.83 -14.03 5.23
C CYS A 269 11.10 -12.51 5.28
N PHE A 270 12.00 -12.01 4.43
CA PHE A 270 12.26 -10.58 4.32
C PHE A 270 10.99 -9.80 3.97
N GLN A 271 10.26 -10.21 2.93
CA GLN A 271 9.04 -9.51 2.52
C GLN A 271 7.94 -9.58 3.58
N LYS A 272 7.80 -10.68 4.32
CA LYS A 272 6.87 -10.80 5.44
C LYS A 272 7.20 -9.82 6.56
N ILE A 273 8.45 -9.83 7.06
CA ILE A 273 8.90 -8.92 8.12
C ILE A 273 8.71 -7.47 7.68
N ARG A 274 9.05 -7.17 6.42
CA ARG A 274 8.84 -5.84 5.84
C ARG A 274 7.38 -5.41 5.84
N GLN A 275 6.43 -6.30 5.52
CA GLN A 275 5.01 -5.94 5.58
C GLN A 275 4.52 -5.81 7.02
N GLN A 276 4.97 -6.68 7.93
CA GLN A 276 4.65 -6.61 9.36
C GLN A 276 5.12 -5.28 9.96
N VAL A 277 6.35 -4.86 9.69
CA VAL A 277 6.89 -3.57 10.09
C VAL A 277 6.05 -2.41 9.55
N LYS A 278 5.59 -2.49 8.29
CA LYS A 278 4.72 -1.46 7.70
C LYS A 278 3.33 -1.44 8.32
N CYS A 279 2.82 -2.56 8.82
CA CYS A 279 1.57 -2.63 9.57
C CYS A 279 1.72 -1.84 10.88
N TYR A 280 2.76 -2.13 11.66
CA TYR A 280 3.06 -1.36 12.88
C TYR A 280 3.31 0.12 12.63
N LEU A 281 3.93 0.48 11.49
CA LEU A 281 4.12 1.88 11.11
C LEU A 281 2.78 2.60 10.84
N GLN A 282 1.80 1.90 10.27
CA GLN A 282 0.47 2.45 10.03
C GLN A 282 -0.34 2.56 11.34
N LEU A 283 -0.25 1.55 12.20
CA LEU A 283 -0.85 1.59 13.54
C LEU A 283 -0.24 2.69 14.41
N ALA A 284 1.07 2.89 14.33
CA ALA A 284 1.78 3.97 15.03
C ALA A 284 1.22 5.36 14.69
N GLY A 285 0.76 5.58 13.46
CA GLY A 285 0.11 6.82 13.05
C GLY A 285 -1.23 7.09 13.74
N VAL A 286 -1.92 6.04 14.19
CA VAL A 286 -3.29 6.12 14.76
C VAL A 286 -3.29 5.92 16.27
N MET A 287 -2.53 4.94 16.78
CA MET A 287 -2.56 4.47 18.18
C MET A 287 -1.34 4.93 19.01
N GLY A 288 -0.38 5.61 18.40
CA GLY A 288 0.74 6.27 19.08
C GLY A 288 1.98 5.39 19.33
N LYS A 289 2.77 5.74 20.35
CA LYS A 289 4.16 5.29 20.51
C LYS A 289 4.34 3.81 20.90
N ASN A 290 3.32 3.15 21.45
CA ASN A 290 3.42 1.75 21.90
C ASN A 290 3.61 0.79 20.73
N GLU A 291 2.87 1.00 19.65
CA GLU A 291 2.98 0.20 18.42
C GLU A 291 4.30 0.42 17.68
N CYS A 292 4.92 1.60 17.83
CA CYS A 292 6.28 1.86 17.34
C CYS A 292 7.30 0.96 18.02
N MET A 293 7.15 0.71 19.33
CA MET A 293 8.08 -0.15 20.08
C MET A 293 7.94 -1.61 19.66
N GLN A 294 6.72 -2.10 19.46
CA GLN A 294 6.49 -3.44 18.93
C GLN A 294 7.12 -3.60 17.53
N GLY A 295 6.93 -2.61 16.66
CA GLY A 295 7.57 -2.59 15.34
C GLY A 295 9.10 -2.62 15.40
N LEU A 296 9.70 -1.94 16.38
CA LEU A 296 11.14 -1.94 16.62
C LEU A 296 11.64 -3.30 17.12
N GLU A 297 10.92 -3.92 18.06
CA GLU A 297 11.25 -5.26 18.60
C GLU A 297 11.23 -6.33 17.50
N VAL A 298 10.27 -6.27 16.57
CA VAL A 298 10.25 -7.17 15.40
C VAL A 298 11.49 -6.99 14.54
N ILE A 299 12.03 -5.79 14.39
CA ILE A 299 13.29 -5.58 13.63
C ILE A 299 14.48 -6.13 14.42
N GLU A 300 14.55 -5.88 15.73
CA GLU A 300 15.70 -6.26 16.56
C GLU A 300 15.79 -7.77 16.82
N SER A 301 14.64 -8.45 16.91
CA SER A 301 14.57 -9.90 17.02
C SER A 301 14.94 -10.63 15.71
N THR A 302 15.02 -9.94 14.58
CA THR A 302 15.37 -10.56 13.31
C THR A 302 16.88 -10.72 13.14
N ASN A 303 17.30 -11.93 12.79
CA ASN A 303 18.70 -12.21 12.54
C ASN A 303 19.14 -11.69 11.17
N LEU A 304 19.67 -10.47 11.14
CA LEU A 304 20.05 -9.75 9.92
C LEU A 304 21.18 -10.42 9.12
N LYS A 305 21.91 -11.39 9.68
CA LYS A 305 23.05 -12.06 9.03
C LYS A 305 22.66 -12.87 7.78
N TYR A 306 21.40 -13.32 7.71
CA TYR A 306 20.91 -14.13 6.59
C TYR A 306 20.43 -13.29 5.40
N PHE A 307 20.31 -11.97 5.55
CA PHE A 307 19.78 -11.09 4.51
C PHE A 307 20.89 -10.41 3.70
N THR A 308 20.57 -10.05 2.46
CA THR A 308 21.49 -9.27 1.62
C THR A 308 21.67 -7.86 2.19
N LYS A 309 22.77 -7.18 1.81
CA LYS A 309 23.04 -5.79 2.26
C LYS A 309 21.92 -4.80 1.89
N GLU A 310 21.25 -5.02 0.76
CA GLU A 310 20.09 -4.20 0.35
C GLU A 310 18.90 -4.39 1.31
N MET A 311 18.60 -5.64 1.68
CA MET A 311 17.51 -5.98 2.60
C MET A 311 17.78 -5.44 4.01
N THR A 312 19.01 -5.58 4.49
CA THR A 312 19.40 -5.05 5.81
C THR A 312 19.36 -3.52 5.83
N ALA A 313 19.79 -2.85 4.76
CA ALA A 313 19.66 -1.40 4.62
C ALA A 313 18.21 -0.93 4.72
N GLU A 314 17.25 -1.62 4.09
CA GLU A 314 15.83 -1.28 4.20
C GLU A 314 15.32 -1.40 5.65
N PHE A 315 15.76 -2.42 6.40
CA PHE A 315 15.39 -2.56 7.81
C PHE A 315 16.00 -1.47 8.71
N TYR A 316 17.26 -1.10 8.50
CA TYR A 316 17.86 0.01 9.24
C TYR A 316 17.14 1.33 8.96
N ALA A 317 16.70 1.55 7.72
CA ALA A 317 15.95 2.75 7.36
C ALA A 317 14.56 2.77 8.01
N LEU A 318 13.87 1.62 8.09
CA LEU A 318 12.60 1.49 8.82
C LEU A 318 12.79 1.64 10.34
N LYS A 319 13.87 1.10 10.90
CA LYS A 319 14.26 1.30 12.31
C LYS A 319 14.49 2.79 12.61
N GLY A 320 15.18 3.52 11.74
CA GLY A 320 15.35 4.97 11.85
C GLY A 320 14.01 5.71 11.93
N MET A 321 13.02 5.28 11.14
CA MET A 321 11.68 5.87 11.13
C MET A 321 10.93 5.66 12.46
N PHE A 322 10.98 4.46 13.05
CA PHE A 322 10.39 4.21 14.36
C PHE A 322 11.08 5.02 15.47
N LEU A 323 12.42 5.04 15.48
CA LEU A 323 13.18 5.83 16.45
C LEU A 323 12.86 7.33 16.36
N ALA A 324 12.66 7.84 15.15
CA ALA A 324 12.21 9.21 14.92
C ALA A 324 10.82 9.48 15.55
N GLN A 325 9.86 8.56 15.38
CA GLN A 325 8.53 8.67 15.99
C GLN A 325 8.55 8.55 17.53
N ILE A 326 9.51 7.82 18.09
CA ILE A 326 9.70 7.67 19.54
C ILE A 326 10.42 8.90 20.15
N ASN A 327 10.82 9.90 19.34
CA ASN A 327 11.63 11.07 19.70
C ASN A 327 13.10 10.76 20.08
N LYS A 328 13.65 9.61 19.66
CA LYS A 328 15.09 9.29 19.83
C LYS A 328 15.90 9.77 18.64
N SER A 329 16.12 11.09 18.57
CA SER A 329 16.70 11.78 17.40
C SER A 329 18.11 11.29 17.02
N GLU A 330 19.03 11.20 17.97
CA GLU A 330 20.42 10.80 17.68
C GLU A 330 20.53 9.35 17.17
N GLU A 331 19.78 8.43 17.78
CA GLU A 331 19.75 7.03 17.36
C GLU A 331 19.11 6.88 15.98
N ALA A 332 18.06 7.66 15.68
CA ALA A 332 17.42 7.69 14.37
C ALA A 332 18.42 8.13 13.28
N ASN A 333 19.17 9.21 13.51
CA ASN A 333 20.21 9.69 12.59
C ASN A 333 21.30 8.64 12.34
N LYS A 334 21.76 7.95 13.40
CA LYS A 334 22.74 6.85 13.27
C LYS A 334 22.17 5.69 12.45
N ALA A 335 20.91 5.32 12.66
CA ALA A 335 20.25 4.26 11.91
C ALA A 335 20.07 4.60 10.42
N PHE A 336 19.67 5.82 10.09
CA PHE A 336 19.56 6.28 8.70
C PHE A 336 20.92 6.35 8.00
N SER A 337 21.94 6.90 8.67
CA SER A 337 23.30 6.94 8.15
C SER A 337 23.85 5.54 7.87
N ALA A 338 23.66 4.60 8.80
CA ALA A 338 24.03 3.19 8.60
C ALA A 338 23.29 2.54 7.41
N ALA A 339 21.99 2.81 7.25
CA ALA A 339 21.20 2.27 6.14
C ALA A 339 21.77 2.70 4.78
N VAL A 340 22.08 3.99 4.64
CA VAL A 340 22.60 4.56 3.40
C VAL A 340 24.02 4.10 3.10
N GLN A 341 24.88 3.96 4.11
CA GLN A 341 26.24 3.44 3.94
C GLN A 341 26.26 1.97 3.50
N MET A 342 25.28 1.17 3.93
CA MET A 342 25.16 -0.23 3.52
C MET A 342 24.73 -0.38 2.07
N HIS A 343 23.85 0.50 1.58
CA HIS A 343 23.36 0.49 0.21
C HIS A 343 22.97 1.90 -0.28
N ASP A 344 23.88 2.56 -0.97
CA ASP A 344 23.77 3.96 -1.42
C ASP A 344 22.69 4.18 -2.49
N VAL A 345 22.37 3.17 -3.31
CA VAL A 345 21.34 3.23 -4.36
C VAL A 345 19.92 3.15 -3.79
N LEU A 346 19.73 2.89 -2.49
CA LEU A 346 18.40 2.73 -1.91
C LEU A 346 17.67 4.08 -1.77
N VAL A 347 16.91 4.46 -2.80
CA VAL A 347 16.12 5.70 -2.87
C VAL A 347 15.24 5.92 -1.65
N LYS A 348 14.61 4.85 -1.15
CA LYS A 348 13.70 4.94 0.00
C LYS A 348 14.42 5.36 1.29
N ALA A 349 15.64 4.87 1.52
CA ALA A 349 16.39 5.21 2.73
C ALA A 349 16.76 6.70 2.74
N TRP A 350 17.25 7.20 1.61
CA TRP A 350 17.53 8.62 1.42
C TRP A 350 16.28 9.50 1.58
N ALA A 351 15.16 9.09 0.98
CA ALA A 351 13.91 9.82 1.11
C ALA A 351 13.41 9.89 2.56
N MET A 352 13.44 8.77 3.29
CA MET A 352 13.00 8.73 4.70
C MET A 352 13.92 9.54 5.61
N TRP A 353 15.23 9.52 5.33
CA TRP A 353 16.19 10.34 6.07
C TRP A 353 15.97 11.84 5.79
N GLY A 354 15.73 12.22 4.54
CA GLY A 354 15.37 13.58 4.14
C GLY A 354 14.08 14.07 4.82
N ASP A 355 13.01 13.26 4.79
CA ASP A 355 11.73 13.58 5.45
C ASP A 355 11.92 13.79 6.97
N TYR A 356 12.78 12.99 7.60
CA TYR A 356 13.13 13.15 9.02
C TYR A 356 13.93 14.44 9.29
N LEU A 357 14.96 14.74 8.48
CA LEU A 357 15.78 15.95 8.63
C LEU A 357 14.96 17.22 8.37
N GLU A 358 14.06 17.20 7.40
CA GLU A 358 13.10 18.28 7.14
C GLU A 358 12.23 18.56 8.37
N ASN A 359 11.69 17.51 9.01
CA ASN A 359 10.86 17.67 10.20
C ASN A 359 11.61 18.30 11.37
N ILE A 360 12.92 18.06 11.50
CA ILE A 360 13.76 18.71 12.51
C ILE A 360 14.09 20.14 12.08
N PHE A 361 14.43 20.35 10.81
CA PHE A 361 14.71 21.67 10.26
C PHE A 361 13.54 22.64 10.46
N VAL A 362 12.30 22.18 10.25
CA VAL A 362 11.10 23.01 10.49
C VAL A 362 10.99 23.46 11.95
N LYS A 363 11.45 22.65 12.90
CA LYS A 363 11.41 22.95 14.34
C LYS A 363 12.56 23.85 14.80
N GLU A 364 13.78 23.55 14.37
CA GLU A 364 14.99 24.19 14.89
C GLU A 364 15.55 25.30 13.97
N ARG A 365 15.18 25.29 12.69
CA ARG A 365 15.63 26.21 11.62
C ARG A 365 17.15 26.34 11.49
N GLN A 366 17.89 25.26 11.75
CA GLN A 366 19.34 25.24 11.57
C GLN A 366 19.72 24.90 10.13
N LEU A 367 20.42 25.81 9.44
CA LEU A 367 20.78 25.67 8.01
C LEU A 367 21.56 24.39 7.69
N HIS A 368 22.40 23.90 8.60
CA HIS A 368 23.16 22.66 8.40
C HIS A 368 22.27 21.42 8.20
N LEU A 369 21.11 21.38 8.86
CA LEU A 369 20.11 20.32 8.68
C LEU A 369 19.39 20.47 7.34
N GLY A 370 19.14 21.71 6.90
CA GLY A 370 18.60 22.03 5.59
C GLY A 370 19.50 21.52 4.46
N VAL A 371 20.81 21.80 4.53
CA VAL A 371 21.82 21.26 3.60
C VAL A 371 21.79 19.74 3.56
N SER A 372 21.73 19.11 4.74
CA SER A 372 21.70 17.64 4.85
C SER A 372 20.40 17.05 4.26
N ALA A 373 19.26 17.70 4.48
CA ALA A 373 17.96 17.31 3.92
C ALA A 373 17.95 17.44 2.38
N ILE A 374 18.44 18.56 1.84
CA ILE A 374 18.61 18.77 0.39
C ILE A 374 19.48 17.67 -0.21
N THR A 375 20.60 17.38 0.42
CA THR A 375 21.52 16.32 -0.02
C THR A 375 20.79 14.98 -0.09
N CYS A 376 20.04 14.61 0.96
CA CYS A 376 19.26 13.37 0.98
C CYS A 376 18.21 13.31 -0.15
N TYR A 377 17.48 14.39 -0.40
CA TYR A 377 16.48 14.44 -1.47
C TYR A 377 17.10 14.37 -2.86
N LEU A 378 18.22 15.06 -3.10
CA LEU A 378 18.93 14.99 -4.39
C LEU A 378 19.49 13.58 -4.65
N HIS A 379 20.02 12.92 -3.62
CA HIS A 379 20.43 11.51 -3.72
C HIS A 379 19.25 10.58 -4.02
N ALA A 380 18.07 10.81 -3.44
CA ALA A 380 16.86 10.06 -3.76
C ALA A 380 16.39 10.26 -5.23
N CYS A 381 16.63 11.45 -5.79
CA CYS A 381 16.27 11.80 -7.18
C CYS A 381 17.21 11.23 -8.25
N ARG A 382 18.34 10.61 -7.88
CA ARG A 382 19.31 10.03 -8.85
C ARG A 382 18.73 8.87 -9.66
N HIS A 383 17.71 8.20 -9.13
CA HIS A 383 17.06 7.08 -9.81
C HIS A 383 16.06 7.57 -10.87
N GLN A 384 15.94 6.84 -11.99
CA GLN A 384 15.06 7.16 -13.12
C GLN A 384 13.56 6.89 -12.84
N ASN A 385 13.02 7.40 -11.73
CA ASN A 385 11.59 7.33 -11.43
C ASN A 385 10.99 8.72 -11.31
N GLU A 386 10.46 9.22 -12.42
CA GLU A 386 9.96 10.59 -12.52
C GLU A 386 8.87 10.93 -11.50
N SER A 387 7.86 10.06 -11.35
CA SER A 387 6.71 10.34 -10.50
C SER A 387 7.07 10.49 -9.03
N LYS A 388 8.03 9.70 -8.53
CA LYS A 388 8.47 9.77 -7.14
C LYS A 388 9.40 10.95 -6.89
N SER A 389 10.33 11.20 -7.81
CA SER A 389 11.32 12.28 -7.70
C SER A 389 10.69 13.66 -7.71
N ARG A 390 9.54 13.86 -8.39
CA ARG A 390 8.80 15.13 -8.38
C ARG A 390 8.52 15.64 -6.96
N LYS A 391 8.08 14.76 -6.04
CA LYS A 391 7.81 15.14 -4.63
C LYS A 391 9.08 15.65 -3.93
N TYR A 392 10.21 14.98 -4.13
CA TYR A 392 11.46 15.32 -3.46
C TYR A 392 12.05 16.62 -4.01
N LEU A 393 11.97 16.84 -5.33
CA LEU A 393 12.40 18.11 -5.94
C LEU A 393 11.53 19.29 -5.50
N ALA A 394 10.22 19.09 -5.34
CA ALA A 394 9.35 20.11 -4.75
C ALA A 394 9.84 20.54 -3.36
N LYS A 395 10.25 19.57 -2.53
CA LYS A 395 10.79 19.80 -1.19
C LYS A 395 12.14 20.51 -1.22
N VAL A 396 13.02 20.18 -2.16
CA VAL A 396 14.30 20.88 -2.35
C VAL A 396 14.04 22.35 -2.69
N LEU A 397 13.17 22.64 -3.67
CA LEU A 397 12.82 24.01 -4.06
C LEU A 397 12.13 24.78 -2.92
N TRP A 398 11.31 24.10 -2.13
CA TRP A 398 10.71 24.70 -0.95
C TRP A 398 11.75 25.02 0.14
N LEU A 399 12.73 24.15 0.38
CA LEU A 399 13.82 24.41 1.32
C LEU A 399 14.67 25.61 0.90
N LEU A 400 14.87 25.84 -0.41
CA LEU A 400 15.56 27.03 -0.91
C LEU A 400 14.87 28.34 -0.50
N SER A 401 13.54 28.34 -0.29
CA SER A 401 12.86 29.56 0.19
C SER A 401 13.27 30.03 1.59
N PHE A 402 14.04 29.22 2.33
CA PHE A 402 14.60 29.53 3.66
C PHE A 402 16.11 29.82 3.60
N ASP A 403 16.66 30.07 2.41
CA ASP A 403 18.08 30.33 2.26
C ASP A 403 18.51 31.61 2.99
N ASP A 404 19.79 31.67 3.36
CA ASP A 404 20.39 32.83 4.00
C ASP A 404 21.00 33.78 2.96
N ASP A 405 21.40 34.98 3.40
CA ASP A 405 22.05 35.97 2.52
C ASP A 405 23.35 35.45 1.87
N LYS A 406 23.91 34.35 2.37
CA LYS A 406 25.10 33.67 1.85
C LYS A 406 24.78 32.57 0.82
N ASN A 407 23.50 32.30 0.55
CA ASN A 407 23.04 31.27 -0.37
C ASN A 407 23.57 29.86 -0.04
N THR A 408 23.64 29.50 1.25
CA THR A 408 24.19 28.21 1.71
C THR A 408 23.41 27.00 1.22
N LEU A 409 22.09 27.11 1.09
CA LEU A 409 21.24 26.03 0.59
C LEU A 409 21.35 25.90 -0.93
N ALA A 410 21.41 27.02 -1.65
CA ALA A 410 21.62 27.01 -3.10
C ALA A 410 23.00 26.44 -3.49
N ASP A 411 24.05 26.69 -2.70
CA ASP A 411 25.39 26.10 -2.92
C ASP A 411 25.35 24.57 -2.78
N ALA A 412 24.60 24.07 -1.80
CA ALA A 412 24.37 22.63 -1.64
C ALA A 412 23.64 22.04 -2.86
N VAL A 413 22.64 22.74 -3.41
CA VAL A 413 21.94 22.26 -4.61
C VAL A 413 22.89 22.17 -5.81
N ASP A 414 23.66 23.21 -6.11
CA ASP A 414 24.61 23.19 -7.23
C ASP A 414 25.64 22.06 -7.08
N LYS A 415 26.19 21.88 -5.87
CA LYS A 415 27.18 20.82 -5.59
C LYS A 415 26.62 19.41 -5.76
N TYR A 416 25.40 19.13 -5.29
CA TYR A 416 24.85 17.77 -5.23
C TYR A 416 23.89 17.43 -6.37
N CYS A 417 23.53 18.38 -7.25
CA CYS A 417 22.62 18.14 -8.38
C CYS A 417 23.23 17.32 -9.52
N ILE A 418 24.56 17.21 -9.60
CA ILE A 418 25.32 16.57 -10.71
C ILE A 418 24.86 15.12 -10.99
N GLY A 419 24.38 14.42 -9.97
CA GLY A 419 23.90 13.03 -10.10
C GLY A 419 22.43 12.88 -10.51
N VAL A 420 21.65 13.96 -10.59
CA VAL A 420 20.20 13.92 -10.85
C VAL A 420 19.95 14.00 -12.37
N PRO A 421 19.25 13.03 -12.98
CA PRO A 421 18.94 13.08 -14.41
C PRO A 421 18.19 14.36 -14.79
N PRO A 422 18.57 15.06 -15.89
CA PRO A 422 17.93 16.33 -16.29
C PRO A 422 16.41 16.23 -16.53
N ILE A 423 15.91 15.05 -16.89
CA ILE A 423 14.48 14.79 -17.08
C ILE A 423 13.65 15.06 -15.82
N GLN A 424 14.24 14.88 -14.63
CA GLN A 424 13.55 15.06 -13.35
C GLN A 424 13.17 16.52 -13.09
N TRP A 425 13.94 17.46 -13.66
CA TRP A 425 13.77 18.89 -13.47
C TRP A 425 12.73 19.51 -14.41
N LEU A 426 12.24 18.78 -15.42
CA LEU A 426 11.35 19.34 -16.45
C LEU A 426 10.04 19.90 -15.88
N ALA A 427 9.44 19.19 -14.93
CA ALA A 427 8.20 19.64 -14.27
C ALA A 427 8.40 20.92 -13.43
N TRP A 428 9.64 21.24 -13.09
CA TRP A 428 10.01 22.32 -12.18
C TRP A 428 10.71 23.49 -12.88
N ILE A 429 10.78 23.50 -14.22
CA ILE A 429 11.36 24.60 -14.99
C ILE A 429 10.74 25.96 -14.62
N PRO A 430 9.41 26.12 -14.49
CA PRO A 430 8.84 27.41 -14.11
C PRO A 430 9.35 27.92 -12.75
N GLN A 431 9.45 27.04 -11.76
CA GLN A 431 9.93 27.37 -10.42
C GLN A 431 11.42 27.69 -10.42
N LEU A 432 12.23 26.92 -11.15
CA LEU A 432 13.66 27.20 -11.33
C LEU A 432 13.89 28.57 -11.98
N LEU A 433 13.05 28.94 -12.95
CA LEU A 433 13.09 30.26 -13.59
C LEU A 433 12.65 31.39 -12.65
N THR A 434 11.75 31.13 -11.71
CA THR A 434 11.45 32.09 -10.63
C THR A 434 12.64 32.26 -9.69
N CYS A 435 13.28 31.16 -9.25
CA CYS A 435 14.49 31.22 -8.42
C CYS A 435 15.64 31.94 -9.14
N LEU A 436 15.69 31.86 -10.48
CA LEU A 436 16.64 32.59 -11.30
C LEU A 436 16.58 34.11 -11.04
N VAL A 437 15.38 34.68 -10.89
CA VAL A 437 15.16 36.12 -10.65
C VAL A 437 15.64 36.56 -9.25
N GLY A 438 15.77 35.62 -8.31
CA GLY A 438 16.23 35.87 -6.94
C GLY A 438 17.75 35.94 -6.76
N SER A 439 18.21 36.05 -5.50
CA SER A 439 19.64 36.02 -5.12
C SER A 439 20.31 34.67 -5.41
N GLU A 440 19.52 33.59 -5.46
CA GLU A 440 19.93 32.20 -5.69
C GLU A 440 20.26 31.90 -7.16
N GLY A 441 19.85 32.76 -8.09
CA GLY A 441 19.82 32.47 -9.52
C GLY A 441 21.16 32.16 -10.17
N LYS A 442 22.28 32.65 -9.59
CA LYS A 442 23.63 32.39 -10.14
C LYS A 442 24.04 30.93 -10.05
N LEU A 443 23.68 30.26 -8.95
CA LEU A 443 24.06 28.87 -8.69
C LEU A 443 23.15 27.91 -9.50
N LEU A 444 21.87 28.24 -9.63
CA LEU A 444 20.90 27.44 -10.38
C LEU A 444 21.01 27.60 -11.90
N LEU A 445 21.75 28.60 -12.41
CA LEU A 445 21.98 28.81 -13.83
C LEU A 445 22.66 27.59 -14.48
N ASN A 446 23.63 26.99 -13.79
CA ASN A 446 24.34 25.80 -14.25
C ASN A 446 23.37 24.64 -14.49
N LEU A 447 22.46 24.43 -13.55
CA LEU A 447 21.43 23.40 -13.62
C LEU A 447 20.47 23.64 -14.80
N ILE A 448 19.95 24.86 -14.95
CA ILE A 448 19.03 25.22 -16.06
C ILE A 448 19.74 25.06 -17.41
N SER A 449 21.02 25.44 -17.50
CA SER A 449 21.83 25.27 -18.71
C SER A 449 22.01 23.79 -19.06
N GLN A 450 22.29 22.94 -18.06
CA GLN A 450 22.39 21.49 -18.27
C GLN A 450 21.06 20.89 -18.76
N VAL A 451 19.93 21.29 -18.18
CA VAL A 451 18.60 20.84 -18.61
C VAL A 451 18.30 21.35 -20.03
N GLY A 452 18.61 22.62 -20.33
CA GLY A 452 18.39 23.22 -21.64
C GLY A 452 19.21 22.59 -22.76
N ARG A 453 20.42 22.10 -22.48
CA ARG A 453 21.24 21.36 -23.45
C ARG A 453 20.63 20.02 -23.86
N VAL A 454 19.95 19.33 -22.94
CA VAL A 454 19.34 18.01 -23.18
C VAL A 454 17.89 18.13 -23.68
N TYR A 455 17.13 19.09 -23.16
CA TYR A 455 15.70 19.28 -23.44
C TYR A 455 15.38 20.72 -23.87
N PRO A 456 15.95 21.21 -25.00
CA PRO A 456 15.81 22.60 -25.40
C PRO A 456 14.36 23.03 -25.63
N GLN A 457 13.52 22.14 -26.17
CA GLN A 457 12.10 22.42 -26.44
C GLN A 457 11.28 22.67 -25.16
N ALA A 458 11.57 21.93 -24.09
CA ALA A 458 10.87 22.06 -22.81
C ALA A 458 11.20 23.37 -22.10
N VAL A 459 12.42 23.89 -22.30
CA VAL A 459 12.94 25.08 -21.62
C VAL A 459 12.68 26.37 -22.43
N TYR A 460 12.60 26.28 -23.76
CA TYR A 460 12.49 27.45 -24.65
C TYR A 460 11.30 28.36 -24.34
N PHE A 461 10.07 27.81 -24.32
CA PHE A 461 8.87 28.63 -24.12
C PHE A 461 8.81 29.28 -22.72
N PRO A 462 9.10 28.57 -21.62
CA PRO A 462 9.20 29.19 -20.30
C PRO A 462 10.26 30.31 -20.22
N ILE A 463 11.46 30.10 -20.76
CA ILE A 463 12.52 31.13 -20.78
C ILE A 463 12.09 32.33 -21.60
N ARG A 464 11.55 32.11 -22.81
CA ARG A 464 11.12 33.20 -23.70
C ARG A 464 10.06 34.06 -23.02
N THR A 465 9.08 33.43 -22.37
CA THR A 465 8.03 34.14 -21.64
C THR A 465 8.63 35.00 -20.52
N LEU A 466 9.51 34.43 -19.69
CA LEU A 466 10.19 35.18 -18.63
C LEU A 466 11.02 36.36 -19.17
N TYR A 467 11.81 36.13 -20.22
CA TYR A 467 12.63 37.15 -20.86
C TYR A 467 11.79 38.33 -21.38
N LEU A 468 10.68 38.04 -22.05
CA LEU A 468 9.79 39.08 -22.58
C LEU A 468 9.14 39.88 -21.44
N THR A 469 8.70 39.21 -20.37
CA THR A 469 8.13 39.87 -19.18
C THR A 469 9.15 40.81 -18.53
N LEU A 470 10.37 40.35 -18.26
CA LEU A 470 11.43 41.17 -17.67
C LEU A 470 11.80 42.37 -18.55
N LYS A 471 11.79 42.20 -19.87
CA LYS A 471 12.07 43.29 -20.83
C LYS A 471 10.98 44.34 -20.87
N ILE A 472 9.71 43.95 -20.69
CA ILE A 472 8.59 44.89 -20.57
C ILE A 472 8.70 45.66 -19.26
N GLU A 473 8.94 44.97 -18.14
CA GLU A 473 9.10 45.59 -16.82
C GLU A 473 10.25 46.60 -16.81
N GLN A 474 11.39 46.25 -17.42
CA GLN A 474 12.52 47.17 -17.56
C GLN A 474 12.13 48.43 -18.34
N ARG A 475 11.40 48.28 -19.46
CA ARG A 475 10.91 49.42 -20.25
C ARG A 475 9.93 50.30 -19.47
N GLU A 476 9.08 49.72 -18.64
CA GLU A 476 8.15 50.48 -17.79
C GLU A 476 8.90 51.23 -16.68
N ARG A 477 9.91 50.63 -16.04
CA ARG A 477 10.79 51.30 -15.07
C ARG A 477 11.54 52.48 -15.68
N TYR A 478 12.02 52.35 -16.91
CA TYR A 478 12.65 53.47 -17.63
C TYR A 478 11.64 54.59 -17.95
N LYS A 479 10.38 54.27 -18.24
CA LYS A 479 9.32 55.26 -18.50
C LYS A 479 8.84 55.97 -17.22
N SER A 480 8.90 55.31 -16.06
CA SER A 480 8.44 55.86 -14.78
C SER A 480 9.48 56.72 -14.04
N GLY A 481 10.66 56.96 -14.62
CA GLY A 481 11.62 57.96 -14.12
C GLY A 481 12.36 57.60 -12.82
N SER A 482 12.25 56.37 -12.31
CA SER A 482 13.02 55.93 -11.15
C SER A 482 14.47 55.61 -11.55
N GLN A 483 15.33 56.64 -11.57
CA GLN A 483 16.78 56.45 -11.51
C GLN A 483 17.19 55.96 -10.11
N ALA A 484 16.97 54.68 -9.83
CA ALA A 484 17.69 53.97 -8.77
C ALA A 484 18.84 53.19 -9.44
N ALA A 485 20.04 53.32 -8.89
CA ALA A 485 21.27 52.69 -9.37
C ALA A 485 21.10 51.17 -9.62
N PRO A 486 21.87 50.57 -10.56
CA PRO A 486 21.73 49.17 -10.91
C PRO A 486 22.33 48.28 -9.81
N THR A 487 21.50 47.88 -8.84
CA THR A 487 21.92 46.96 -7.76
C THR A 487 20.90 45.84 -7.59
N GLY A 488 20.59 45.10 -8.67
CA GLY A 488 19.66 43.98 -8.61
C GLY A 488 20.14 42.76 -9.42
N PRO A 489 19.94 41.52 -8.93
CA PRO A 489 20.34 40.28 -9.62
C PRO A 489 19.74 40.11 -11.03
N GLY A 490 18.63 40.78 -11.34
CA GLY A 490 17.91 40.67 -12.61
C GLY A 490 18.67 41.13 -13.87
N GLU A 491 19.64 42.04 -13.76
CA GLU A 491 20.42 42.48 -14.95
C GLU A 491 21.51 41.48 -15.36
N MET A 492 22.04 40.67 -14.44
CA MET A 492 23.00 39.61 -14.79
C MET A 492 22.35 38.48 -15.58
N LEU A 493 21.05 38.24 -15.37
CA LEU A 493 20.29 37.22 -16.09
C LEU A 493 20.07 37.57 -17.56
N LEU A 494 19.85 38.85 -17.85
CA LEU A 494 19.67 39.34 -19.23
C LEU A 494 20.96 39.29 -20.07
N ARG A 495 22.13 39.17 -19.44
CA ARG A 495 23.42 39.01 -20.14
C ARG A 495 23.92 37.56 -20.20
N GLY A 496 23.39 36.67 -19.37
CA GLY A 496 23.84 35.28 -19.25
C GLY A 496 22.91 34.21 -19.83
N VAL A 497 21.65 34.56 -20.08
CA VAL A 497 20.66 33.75 -20.82
C VAL A 497 20.64 34.20 -22.27
#